data_AF-A0A7Z0Y299-F1
#
_entry.id   AF-A0A7Z0Y299-F1
#
_cell.length_a   1.000
_cell.length_b   1.000
_cell.length_c   1.000
_cell.angle_alpha   90.00
_cell.angle_beta   90.00
_cell.angle_gamma   90.00
#
_symmetry.space_group_name_H-M   'P 1'
#
loop_
_entity.id
_entity.type
_entity.pdbx_description
1 polymer ?
#
loop_
_entity_poly.entity_id
_entity_poly.type
_entity_poly.pdbx_seq_one_letter_code
_entity_poly.pdbx_strand_id
1 'polypeptide(L)' 'MSKFPSQEMDRFNVRLPNGMRDAIAERAKRNGRSMNSEIVQILEDALYGKHSPEDPLGDKLRYAIDKAIDDVLKDY' A
#
# COMPACT_ATOMS: atom_id res chain seq x y z
N MET A 1 23.91 16.11 -15.97
CA MET A 1 23.43 15.94 -14.58
C MET A 1 22.51 14.74 -14.57
N SER A 2 22.80 13.72 -13.77
CA SER A 2 21.88 12.59 -13.56
C SER A 2 20.64 13.11 -12.83
N LYS A 3 19.45 12.80 -13.37
CA LYS A 3 18.18 13.11 -12.70
C LYS A 3 18.02 12.18 -11.50
N PHE A 4 17.46 12.69 -10.42
CA PHE A 4 17.09 11.86 -9.28
C PHE A 4 15.85 11.02 -9.64
N PRO A 5 15.68 9.80 -9.11
CA PRO A 5 14.53 8.94 -9.41
C PRO A 5 13.16 9.62 -9.20
N SER A 6 13.06 10.50 -8.19
CA SER A 6 11.84 11.28 -7.90
C SER A 6 11.49 12.33 -8.98
N GLN A 7 12.41 12.61 -9.90
CA GLN A 7 12.20 13.52 -11.04
C GLN A 7 11.67 12.80 -12.27
N GLU A 8 11.69 11.47 -12.27
CA GLU A 8 11.17 10.63 -13.36
C GLU A 8 9.76 10.10 -13.07
N MET A 9 9.30 10.22 -11.82
CA MET A 9 7.96 9.80 -11.42
C MET A 9 6.89 10.80 -11.87
N ASP A 10 5.73 10.26 -12.26
CA ASP A 10 4.53 11.04 -12.57
C ASP A 10 4.04 11.83 -11.35
N ARG A 11 3.56 13.05 -11.61
CA ARG A 11 3.07 13.97 -10.56
C ARG A 11 1.64 14.37 -10.84
N PHE A 12 0.80 14.27 -9.81
CA PHE A 12 -0.60 14.63 -9.88
C PHE A 12 -0.95 15.67 -8.81
N ASN A 13 -1.55 16.79 -9.24
CA ASN A 13 -1.98 17.84 -8.33
C ASN A 13 -3.38 17.54 -7.78
N VAL A 14 -3.48 17.19 -6.50
CA VAL A 14 -4.74 16.89 -5.81
C VAL A 14 -5.29 18.13 -5.11
N ARG A 15 -6.60 18.41 -5.29
CA ARG A 15 -7.32 19.38 -4.45
C ARG A 15 -7.95 18.66 -3.28
N LEU A 16 -7.51 19.02 -2.07
CA LEU A 16 -7.99 18.42 -0.83
C LEU A 16 -9.06 19.32 -0.19
N PRO A 17 -10.16 18.75 0.34
CA PRO A 17 -11.09 19.50 1.18
C PRO A 17 -10.42 19.98 2.48
N ASN A 18 -11.05 20.96 3.14
CA ASN A 18 -10.51 21.56 4.36
C ASN A 18 -10.22 20.49 5.43
N GLY A 19 -9.08 20.62 6.12
CA GLY A 19 -8.62 19.70 7.16
C GLY A 19 -8.06 18.36 6.68
N MET A 20 -8.28 17.95 5.42
CA MET A 20 -7.81 16.65 4.93
C MET A 20 -6.28 16.59 4.81
N ARG A 21 -5.62 17.70 4.41
CA ARG A 21 -4.16 17.79 4.38
C ARG A 21 -3.54 17.52 5.76
N ASP A 22 -4.11 18.12 6.80
CA ASP A 22 -3.60 17.99 8.16
C ASP A 22 -3.84 16.59 8.72
N ALA A 23 -5.00 15.99 8.42
CA ALA A 23 -5.28 14.60 8.78
C ALA A 23 -4.26 13.62 8.16
N ILE A 24 -3.89 13.82 6.88
CA ILE A 24 -2.86 13.02 6.22
C ILE A 24 -1.48 13.28 6.85
N ALA A 25 -1.15 14.54 7.16
CA ALA A 25 0.11 14.91 7.80
C ALA A 25 0.30 14.20 9.15
N GLU A 26 -0.73 14.22 9.99
CA GLU A 26 -0.70 13.58 11.30
C GLU A 26 -0.61 12.06 11.21
N ARG A 27 -1.34 11.44 10.26
CA ARG A 27 -1.23 10.00 9.99
C ARG A 27 0.17 9.62 9.52
N ALA A 28 0.75 10.39 8.59
CA ALA A 28 2.10 10.15 8.09
C ALA A 28 3.16 10.25 9.20
N LYS A 29 3.05 11.25 10.09
CA LYS A 29 3.92 11.38 11.28
C LYS A 29 3.81 10.16 12.20
N ARG A 30 2.59 9.71 12.51
CA ARG A 30 2.36 8.52 13.36
C ARG A 30 2.99 7.26 12.78
N ASN A 31 3.02 7.16 11.45
CA ASN A 31 3.59 6.01 10.72
C ASN A 31 5.08 6.17 10.40
N GLY A 32 5.72 7.29 10.78
CA GLY A 32 7.13 7.54 10.46
C GLY A 32 7.42 7.71 8.96
N ARG A 33 6.41 8.13 8.17
CA ARG A 33 6.50 8.27 6.70
C ARG A 33 6.45 9.74 6.28
N SER A 34 6.99 10.03 5.10
CA SER A 34 6.69 11.31 4.44
C SER A 34 5.21 11.36 4.05
N MET A 35 4.64 12.55 3.95
CA MET A 35 3.25 12.73 3.49
C MET A 35 3.02 12.07 2.12
N ASN A 36 3.99 12.19 1.21
CA ASN A 36 3.90 11.57 -0.12
C ASN A 36 3.89 10.04 -0.01
N SER A 37 4.81 9.47 0.78
CA SER A 37 4.89 8.01 0.98
C SER A 37 3.62 7.45 1.64
N GLU A 38 3.01 8.19 2.56
CA GLU A 38 1.74 7.78 3.17
C GLU A 38 0.58 7.87 2.18
N ILE A 39 0.51 8.90 1.33
CA ILE A 39 -0.51 9.00 0.27
C ILE A 39 -0.36 7.83 -0.71
N VAL A 40 0.86 7.52 -1.14
CA VAL A 40 1.12 6.39 -2.05
C VAL A 40 0.67 5.08 -1.39
N GLN A 41 1.04 4.82 -0.14
CA GLN A 41 0.59 3.63 0.58
C GLN A 41 -0.94 3.54 0.67
N ILE A 42 -1.62 4.64 1.00
CA ILE A 42 -3.10 4.65 1.07
C ILE A 42 -3.71 4.31 -0.29
N LEU A 43 -3.14 4.82 -1.38
CA LEU A 43 -3.61 4.53 -2.74
C LEU A 43 -3.33 3.08 -3.12
N GLU A 44 -2.14 2.55 -2.82
CA GLU A 44 -1.80 1.14 -3.02
C GLU A 44 -2.77 0.23 -2.25
N ASP A 45 -2.96 0.50 -0.96
CA ASP A 45 -3.89 -0.25 -0.11
C ASP A 45 -5.33 -0.20 -0.64
N ALA A 46 -5.75 0.92 -1.25
CA ALA A 46 -7.09 1.08 -1.80
C ALA A 46 -7.28 0.41 -3.16
N LEU A 47 -6.25 0.44 -4.02
CA LEU A 47 -6.30 -0.14 -5.37
C LEU A 47 -6.09 -1.65 -5.36
N TYR A 48 -5.23 -2.13 -4.46
CA TYR A 48 -4.75 -3.50 -4.46
C TYR A 48 -5.16 -4.26 -3.17
N GLY A 49 -5.72 -3.57 -2.18
CA GLY A 49 -5.88 -4.12 -0.84
C GLY A 49 -4.54 -4.17 -0.11
N LYS A 50 -4.44 -4.86 1.03
CA LYS A 50 -3.15 -5.14 1.70
C LYS A 50 -2.21 -6.03 0.87
N HIS A 51 -2.62 -6.39 -0.34
CA HIS A 51 -1.92 -7.27 -1.24
C HIS A 51 -1.51 -6.44 -2.45
N SER A 52 -0.28 -5.95 -2.44
CA SER A 52 0.24 -5.34 -3.66
C SER A 52 0.34 -6.43 -4.74
N PRO A 53 -0.07 -6.22 -6.01
CA PRO A 53 0.13 -7.18 -7.10
C PRO A 53 1.62 -7.50 -7.32
N GLU A 54 2.50 -6.68 -6.76
CA GLU A 54 3.95 -6.86 -6.75
C GLU A 54 4.46 -7.72 -5.57
N ASP A 55 3.58 -8.32 -4.75
CA ASP A 55 3.93 -9.23 -3.65
C ASP A 55 3.60 -10.70 -3.97
N PRO A 56 4.33 -11.33 -4.92
CA PRO A 56 4.13 -12.73 -5.28
C PRO A 56 4.50 -13.70 -4.14
N LEU A 57 5.17 -13.22 -3.09
CA LEU A 57 5.41 -14.02 -1.88
C LEU A 57 4.17 -14.04 -0.99
N GLY A 58 3.51 -12.88 -0.81
CA GLY A 58 2.24 -12.76 -0.09
C GLY A 58 1.14 -13.62 -0.72
N ASP A 59 1.03 -13.62 -2.05
CA ASP A 59 0.07 -14.46 -2.76
C ASP A 59 0.35 -15.96 -2.60
N LYS A 60 1.62 -16.36 -2.71
CA LYS A 60 2.03 -17.75 -2.48
C LYS A 60 1.77 -18.19 -1.05
N LEU A 61 2.02 -17.32 -0.07
CA LEU A 61 1.78 -17.62 1.34
C LEU A 61 0.29 -17.76 1.62
N ARG A 62 -0.56 -16.89 1.04
CA ARG A 62 -2.00 -16.99 1.16
C ARG A 62 -2.53 -18.29 0.55
N TYR A 63 -2.10 -18.62 -0.66
CA TYR A 63 -2.43 -19.88 -1.31
C TYR A 63 -2.00 -21.10 -0.48
N ALA A 64 -0.80 -21.06 0.10
CA ALA A 64 -0.31 -22.14 0.95
C ALA A 64 -1.14 -22.28 2.24
N ILE A 65 -1.54 -21.17 2.86
CA ILE A 65 -2.39 -21.15 4.05
C ILE A 65 -3.79 -21.68 3.72
N ASP A 66 -4.43 -21.16 2.67
CA ASP A 66 -5.78 -21.57 2.27
C ASP A 66 -5.80 -23.07 1.90
N LYS A 67 -4.79 -23.54 1.16
CA LYS A 67 -4.63 -24.97 0.85
C LYS A 67 -4.42 -25.82 2.11
N ALA A 68 -3.60 -25.36 3.06
CA ALA A 68 -3.37 -26.09 4.29
C ALA A 68 -4.64 -26.16 5.16
N ILE A 69 -5.44 -25.09 5.18
CA ILE A 69 -6.75 -25.07 5.84
C ILE A 69 -7.70 -26.07 5.17
N ASP A 70 -7.80 -26.04 3.84
CA ASP A 70 -8.63 -26.99 3.09
C ASP A 70 -8.19 -28.44 3.32
N ASP A 71 -6.88 -28.71 3.33
CA ASP A 71 -6.36 -30.06 3.57
C ASP A 71 -6.66 -30.55 4.99
N VAL A 72 -6.64 -29.66 6.00
CA VAL A 72 -7.01 -30.01 7.39
C VAL A 72 -8.52 -30.19 7.55
N LEU A 73 -9.32 -29.40 6.83
CA LEU A 73 -10.78 -29.45 6.93
C LEU A 73 -11.42 -30.51 6.03
N LYS A 74 -10.70 -31.10 5.07
CA LYS A 74 -11.21 -32.19 4.20
C LYS A 74 -11.61 -33.45 4.97
N ASP A 75 -11.04 -33.65 6.15
CA ASP A 75 -11.28 -34.81 7.01
C ASP A 75 -12.41 -34.59 8.04
N TYR A 76 -13.08 -33.43 8.01
CA TYR A 76 -14.25 -33.07 8.83
C TYR A 76 -15.51 -32.92 7.96
#